data_AF-A0A401NGJ3-F1
#
_entry.id   AF-A0A401NGJ3-F1
#
_cell.length_a   1.000
_cell.length_b   1.000
_cell.length_c   1.000
_cell.angle_alpha   90.00
_cell.angle_beta   90.00
_cell.angle_gamma   90.00
#
_symmetry.space_group_name_H-M   'P 1'
#
loop_
_entity.id
_entity.type
_entity.pdbx_description
1 polymer ?
#
loop_
_entity_poly.entity_id
_entity_poly.type
_entity_poly.pdbx_seq_one_letter_code
_entity_poly.pdbx_strand_id
1 'polypeptide(L)'
;ILLSCGTWRRGGAVIAREVLILIVLFTSGFSSTVAQFKVHTSGTPVTAIYGQYTVLRCSFTVQDASSLEGLVINWQRVETEEVVYSYYYGKEQLSRQSSRYSGRTSLFLEELKHGNASMKLERGRAEDAGQYKCFVSNIKGSDQDTLSLIFAAFYKEPDFFIQLRPSGAVFKFETQGYPKASVSWYNEENEDISPLSETLYQQSGDGLYLLQSILEIGDANRSSSYTFRLRNDELHHSVSRTFVLSIEMKTSEAHARNRWLLAVTLLIAEFLIILVLVRAVYK
;
A
#
# COMPACT_ATOMS: atom_id res chain seq x y z
N ILE A 1 -98.08 22.24 44.45
CA ILE A 1 -97.06 21.44 45.18
C ILE A 1 -96.06 20.95 44.15
N LEU A 2 -94.87 21.54 44.18
CA LEU A 2 -93.72 21.28 43.31
C LEU A 2 -92.95 20.07 43.83
N LEU A 3 -92.54 19.13 42.96
CA LEU A 3 -91.42 18.22 43.25
C LEU A 3 -90.51 18.04 42.02
N SER A 4 -89.30 18.56 42.22
CA SER A 4 -87.99 18.40 41.59
C SER A 4 -87.74 17.20 40.67
N CYS A 5 -87.15 17.46 39.49
CA CYS A 5 -86.40 16.50 38.70
C CYS A 5 -84.91 16.86 38.77
N GLY A 6 -84.14 15.98 39.41
CA GLY A 6 -82.73 16.17 39.77
C GLY A 6 -81.76 16.09 38.60
N THR A 7 -80.73 16.91 38.68
CA THR A 7 -79.63 17.11 37.74
C THR A 7 -78.63 15.94 37.72
N TRP A 8 -78.66 15.13 36.67
CA TRP A 8 -77.60 14.17 36.31
C TRP A 8 -76.91 14.61 35.02
N ARG A 9 -75.90 15.50 35.08
CA ARG A 9 -75.14 15.89 33.86
C ARG A 9 -73.76 16.52 34.04
N ARG A 10 -73.09 16.37 35.20
CA ARG A 10 -71.74 16.96 35.41
C ARG A 10 -70.59 15.97 35.73
N GLY A 11 -70.87 14.71 36.09
CA GLY A 11 -69.81 13.74 36.44
C GLY A 11 -69.16 13.01 35.26
N GLY A 12 -69.91 12.71 34.19
CA GLY A 12 -69.43 11.86 33.09
C GLY A 12 -68.38 12.52 32.17
N ALA A 13 -68.41 13.85 32.03
CA ALA A 13 -67.49 14.58 31.15
C ALA A 13 -66.07 14.70 31.74
N VAL A 14 -65.94 14.74 33.07
CA VAL A 14 -64.65 14.80 33.75
C VAL A 14 -63.98 13.42 33.71
N ILE A 15 -64.74 12.36 33.99
CA ILE A 15 -64.24 10.98 33.92
C ILE A 15 -63.80 10.63 32.49
N ALA A 16 -64.56 11.06 31.48
CA ALA A 16 -64.19 10.85 30.08
C ALA A 16 -62.90 11.59 29.67
N ARG A 17 -62.65 12.80 30.21
CA ARG A 17 -61.41 13.56 29.95
C ARG A 17 -60.19 12.93 30.61
N GLU A 18 -60.30 12.51 31.86
CA GLU A 18 -59.20 11.83 32.59
C GLU A 18 -58.85 10.49 31.95
N VAL A 19 -59.87 9.71 31.52
CA VAL A 19 -59.67 8.45 30.78
C VAL A 19 -59.03 8.70 29.41
N LEU A 20 -59.44 9.76 28.69
CA LEU A 20 -58.83 10.13 27.41
C LEU A 20 -57.37 10.56 27.58
N ILE A 21 -57.03 11.32 28.62
CA ILE A 21 -55.65 11.72 28.94
C ILE A 21 -54.80 10.48 29.28
N LEU A 22 -55.32 9.55 30.08
CA LEU A 22 -54.64 8.29 30.39
C LEU A 22 -54.43 7.42 29.15
N ILE A 23 -55.39 7.35 28.22
CA ILE A 23 -55.25 6.64 26.94
C ILE A 23 -54.18 7.31 26.07
N VAL A 24 -54.19 8.64 25.96
CA VAL A 24 -53.19 9.39 25.17
C VAL A 24 -51.78 9.22 25.75
N LEU A 25 -51.63 9.24 27.08
CA LEU A 25 -50.37 8.96 27.77
C LEU A 25 -49.91 7.49 27.61
N PHE A 26 -50.84 6.53 27.52
CA PHE A 26 -50.52 5.13 27.21
C PHE A 26 -50.10 4.93 25.75
N THR A 27 -50.70 5.67 24.80
CA THR A 27 -50.37 5.57 23.37
C THR A 27 -49.12 6.36 22.95
N SER A 28 -48.68 7.34 23.75
CA SER A 28 -47.47 8.13 23.47
C SER A 28 -46.18 7.54 24.04
N GLY A 29 -46.27 6.44 24.80
CA GLY A 29 -45.15 5.88 25.57
C GLY A 29 -44.43 4.67 24.96
N PHE A 30 -44.83 4.15 23.80
CA PHE A 30 -44.21 2.95 23.21
C PHE A 30 -43.79 3.20 21.75
N SER A 31 -42.75 4.03 21.57
CA SER A 31 -41.96 3.98 20.35
C SER A 31 -40.93 2.85 20.49
N SER A 32 -41.35 1.62 20.22
CA SER A 32 -40.42 0.49 20.08
C SER A 32 -39.62 0.71 18.80
N THR A 33 -38.44 1.29 18.90
CA THR A 33 -37.49 1.28 17.77
C THR A 33 -37.02 -0.16 17.58
N VAL A 34 -37.67 -0.89 16.67
CA VAL A 34 -37.15 -2.18 16.19
C VAL A 34 -35.78 -1.90 15.60
N ALA A 35 -34.73 -2.50 16.17
CA ALA A 35 -33.38 -2.36 15.64
C ALA A 35 -33.36 -2.84 14.19
N GLN A 36 -33.14 -1.91 13.25
CA GLN A 36 -33.12 -2.23 11.83
C GLN A 36 -31.94 -3.16 11.52
N PHE A 37 -32.19 -4.21 10.73
CA PHE A 37 -31.11 -5.06 10.21
C PHE A 37 -30.25 -4.21 9.26
N LYS A 38 -28.96 -4.10 9.57
CA LYS A 38 -28.01 -3.27 8.81
C LYS A 38 -26.75 -4.04 8.51
N VAL A 39 -26.17 -3.75 7.35
CA VAL A 39 -24.83 -4.19 6.94
C VAL A 39 -23.93 -2.96 6.84
N HIS A 40 -22.70 -3.08 7.32
CA HIS A 40 -21.72 -2.01 7.31
C HIS A 40 -20.35 -2.54 6.88
N THR A 41 -19.73 -1.85 5.93
CA THR A 41 -18.40 -2.15 5.38
C THR A 41 -17.41 -1.01 5.63
N SER A 42 -16.22 -1.04 5.03
CA SER A 42 -15.25 0.04 5.19
C SER A 42 -15.66 1.27 4.36
N GLY A 43 -15.87 2.42 5.02
CA GLY A 43 -16.14 3.69 4.33
C GLY A 43 -14.92 4.30 3.64
N THR A 44 -13.71 3.85 3.99
CA THR A 44 -12.47 4.21 3.29
C THR A 44 -11.99 3.05 2.40
N PRO A 45 -11.27 3.35 1.31
CA PRO A 45 -10.66 2.32 0.47
C PRO A 45 -9.77 1.37 1.28
N VAL A 46 -9.84 0.09 0.96
CA VAL A 46 -8.99 -0.95 1.53
C VAL A 46 -7.89 -1.28 0.53
N THR A 47 -6.64 -1.38 0.98
CA THR A 47 -5.51 -1.69 0.10
C THR A 47 -5.25 -3.19 0.05
N ALA A 48 -5.30 -3.76 -1.16
CA ALA A 48 -4.77 -5.07 -1.50
C ALA A 48 -3.29 -4.92 -1.85
N ILE A 49 -2.42 -5.50 -1.00
CA ILE A 49 -0.98 -5.48 -1.24
C ILE A 49 -0.60 -6.70 -2.09
N TYR A 50 0.22 -6.48 -3.12
CA TYR A 50 0.65 -7.53 -4.04
C TYR A 50 1.17 -8.79 -3.31
N GLY A 51 0.57 -9.93 -3.65
CA GLY A 51 0.94 -11.23 -3.09
C GLY A 51 0.55 -11.46 -1.63
N GLN A 52 0.09 -10.44 -0.90
CA GLN A 52 -0.34 -10.55 0.50
C GLN A 52 -1.85 -10.81 0.60
N TYR A 53 -2.32 -11.17 1.80
CA TYR A 53 -3.74 -11.24 2.06
C TYR A 53 -4.27 -9.88 2.54
N THR A 54 -5.53 -9.60 2.24
CA THR A 54 -6.26 -8.44 2.73
C THR A 54 -7.62 -8.86 3.27
N VAL A 55 -8.14 -8.16 4.28
CA VAL A 55 -9.47 -8.41 4.85
C VAL A 55 -10.44 -7.33 4.38
N LEU A 56 -11.47 -7.78 3.66
CA LEU A 56 -12.59 -6.96 3.24
C LEU A 56 -13.62 -6.98 4.39
N ARG A 57 -13.68 -5.87 5.13
CA ARG A 57 -14.50 -5.77 6.33
C ARG A 57 -15.98 -5.66 5.98
N CYS A 58 -16.78 -6.52 6.60
CA CYS A 58 -18.23 -6.46 6.56
C CYS A 58 -18.78 -6.92 7.90
N SER A 59 -19.67 -6.11 8.47
CA SER A 59 -20.36 -6.39 9.72
C SER A 59 -21.86 -6.25 9.52
N PHE A 60 -22.65 -6.99 10.31
CA PHE A 60 -24.10 -6.96 10.24
C PHE A 60 -24.72 -6.98 11.65
N THR A 61 -25.93 -6.43 11.77
CA THR A 61 -26.66 -6.41 13.04
C THR A 61 -26.99 -7.83 13.52
N VAL A 62 -26.51 -8.19 14.71
CA VAL A 62 -26.93 -9.40 15.44
C VAL A 62 -27.88 -8.98 16.55
N GLN A 63 -29.08 -9.56 16.55
CA GLN A 63 -30.10 -9.27 17.57
C GLN A 63 -30.11 -10.33 18.67
N ASP A 64 -29.99 -11.60 18.28
CA ASP A 64 -30.04 -12.77 19.14
C ASP A 64 -29.40 -13.99 18.45
N ALA A 65 -29.37 -15.14 19.13
CA ALA A 65 -28.81 -16.39 18.60
C ALA A 65 -29.50 -16.88 17.30
N SER A 66 -30.75 -16.49 17.05
CA SER A 66 -31.48 -16.85 15.83
C SER A 66 -31.01 -16.06 14.59
N SER A 67 -30.14 -15.05 14.77
CA SER A 67 -29.54 -14.28 13.67
C SER A 67 -28.62 -15.13 12.77
N LEU A 68 -28.20 -16.31 13.21
CA LEU A 68 -27.45 -17.28 12.41
C LEU A 68 -28.36 -18.21 11.59
N GLU A 69 -29.65 -18.29 11.93
CA GLU A 69 -30.61 -19.12 11.22
C GLU A 69 -30.91 -18.52 9.85
N GLY A 70 -30.82 -19.36 8.81
CA GLY A 70 -31.02 -18.92 7.43
C GLY A 70 -29.98 -17.89 6.96
N LEU A 71 -28.82 -17.79 7.61
CA LEU A 71 -27.78 -16.81 7.24
C LEU A 71 -27.27 -17.06 5.82
N VAL A 72 -27.37 -16.03 5.00
CA VAL A 72 -26.84 -15.94 3.64
C VAL A 72 -25.87 -14.77 3.60
N ILE A 73 -24.64 -15.04 3.16
CA ILE A 73 -23.62 -14.02 2.90
C ILE A 73 -23.16 -14.16 1.46
N ASN A 74 -23.16 -13.05 0.73
CA ASN A 74 -22.74 -13.00 -0.65
C ASN A 74 -21.80 -11.82 -0.87
N TRP A 75 -20.58 -12.11 -1.34
CA TRP A 75 -19.63 -11.10 -1.79
C TRP A 75 -19.61 -11.10 -3.32
N GLN A 76 -19.78 -9.92 -3.92
CA GLN A 76 -19.79 -9.74 -5.37
C GLN A 76 -19.00 -8.51 -5.78
N ARG A 77 -18.51 -8.52 -7.02
CA ARG A 77 -18.13 -7.28 -7.71
C ARG A 77 -19.36 -6.44 -7.97
N VAL A 78 -19.24 -5.13 -7.79
CA VAL A 78 -20.33 -4.21 -8.13
C VAL A 78 -20.48 -4.07 -9.64
N GLU A 79 -19.36 -3.98 -10.36
CA GLU A 79 -19.35 -3.61 -11.78
C GLU A 79 -19.67 -4.79 -12.70
N THR A 80 -19.22 -5.99 -12.35
CA THR A 80 -19.34 -7.21 -13.18
C THR A 80 -20.34 -8.22 -12.64
N GLU A 81 -20.88 -7.99 -11.44
CA GLU A 81 -21.70 -8.96 -10.67
C GLU A 81 -21.03 -10.33 -10.46
N GLU A 82 -19.72 -10.45 -10.71
CA GLU A 82 -18.98 -11.68 -10.47
C GLU A 82 -19.09 -12.10 -9.02
N VAL A 83 -19.43 -13.38 -8.81
CA VAL A 83 -19.50 -13.96 -7.47
C VAL A 83 -18.09 -14.17 -6.95
N VAL A 84 -17.76 -13.44 -5.88
CA VAL A 84 -16.46 -13.49 -5.21
C VAL A 84 -16.48 -14.57 -4.14
N TYR A 85 -17.55 -14.64 -3.35
CA TYR A 85 -17.73 -15.68 -2.33
C TYR A 85 -19.22 -15.83 -1.98
N SER A 86 -19.62 -17.04 -1.56
CA SER A 86 -21.00 -17.33 -1.14
C SER A 86 -21.03 -18.29 0.03
N TYR A 87 -21.86 -18.00 1.02
CA TYR A 87 -22.10 -18.83 2.19
C TYR A 87 -23.59 -18.89 2.49
N TYR A 88 -24.14 -20.10 2.54
CA TYR A 88 -25.53 -20.37 2.92
C TYR A 88 -25.73 -21.85 3.24
N TYR A 89 -26.77 -22.17 4.01
CA TYR A 89 -26.99 -23.49 4.61
C TYR A 89 -25.83 -23.96 5.52
N GLY A 90 -25.20 -23.02 6.22
CA GLY A 90 -24.12 -23.31 7.18
C GLY A 90 -22.80 -23.74 6.55
N LYS A 91 -22.59 -23.51 5.25
CA LYS A 91 -21.36 -23.88 4.54
C LYS A 91 -21.06 -22.95 3.37
N GLU A 92 -19.82 -23.01 2.90
CA GLU A 92 -19.38 -22.34 1.69
C GLU A 92 -19.98 -22.97 0.42
N GLN A 93 -20.26 -22.12 -0.57
CA GLN A 93 -21.02 -22.47 -1.77
C GLN A 93 -20.31 -21.93 -3.01
N LEU A 94 -19.18 -22.56 -3.35
CA LEU A 94 -18.22 -22.02 -4.34
C LEU A 94 -18.48 -22.46 -5.79
N SER A 95 -19.56 -23.19 -6.06
CA SER A 95 -19.85 -23.72 -7.40
C SER A 95 -20.04 -22.64 -8.48
N ARG A 96 -20.51 -21.45 -8.08
CA ARG A 96 -20.70 -20.29 -8.97
C ARG A 96 -19.61 -19.23 -8.81
N GLN A 97 -18.59 -19.49 -7.99
CA GLN A 97 -17.51 -18.54 -7.75
C GLN A 97 -16.72 -18.29 -9.04
N SER A 98 -16.40 -17.03 -9.33
CA SER A 98 -15.50 -16.70 -10.44
C SER A 98 -14.12 -17.35 -10.19
N SER A 99 -13.55 -17.96 -11.24
CA SER A 99 -12.28 -18.68 -11.16
C SER A 99 -11.11 -17.82 -10.66
N ARG A 100 -11.21 -16.48 -10.82
CA ARG A 100 -10.25 -15.50 -10.28
C ARG A 100 -10.09 -15.57 -8.76
N TYR A 101 -11.13 -16.00 -8.04
CA TYR A 101 -11.19 -16.04 -6.57
C TYR A 101 -11.05 -17.44 -5.98
N SER A 102 -11.00 -18.46 -6.82
CA SER A 102 -10.89 -19.86 -6.38
C SER A 102 -9.66 -20.08 -5.51
N GLY A 103 -9.86 -20.66 -4.33
CA GLY A 103 -8.79 -20.92 -3.35
C GLY A 103 -8.09 -19.66 -2.82
N ARG A 104 -8.75 -18.49 -2.92
CA ARG A 104 -8.23 -17.21 -2.44
C ARG A 104 -9.14 -16.51 -1.44
N THR A 105 -10.35 -16.99 -1.21
CA THR A 105 -11.35 -16.30 -0.40
C THR A 105 -11.85 -17.19 0.73
N SER A 106 -12.02 -16.62 1.92
CA SER A 106 -12.62 -17.33 3.06
C SER A 106 -13.29 -16.35 4.03
N LEU A 107 -14.34 -16.79 4.72
CA LEU A 107 -14.91 -16.05 5.85
C LEU A 107 -14.24 -16.43 7.18
N PHE A 108 -14.35 -15.55 8.16
CA PHE A 108 -14.04 -15.84 9.56
C PHE A 108 -15.25 -16.50 10.23
N LEU A 109 -15.44 -17.80 10.01
CA LEU A 109 -16.66 -18.53 10.42
C LEU A 109 -17.00 -18.38 11.91
N GLU A 110 -15.99 -18.37 12.77
CA GLU A 110 -16.17 -18.20 14.23
C GLU A 110 -16.70 -16.83 14.63
N GLU A 111 -16.53 -15.82 13.78
CA GLU A 111 -16.92 -14.43 14.04
C GLU A 111 -18.32 -14.10 13.49
N LEU A 112 -18.95 -15.03 12.75
CA LEU A 112 -20.31 -14.84 12.24
C LEU A 112 -21.32 -14.61 13.38
N LYS A 113 -21.14 -15.28 14.51
CA LYS A 113 -21.97 -15.12 15.72
C LYS A 113 -21.88 -13.73 16.35
N HIS A 114 -20.81 -12.99 16.06
CA HIS A 114 -20.60 -11.61 16.47
C HIS A 114 -20.96 -10.60 15.38
N GLY A 115 -21.60 -11.06 14.30
CA GLY A 115 -22.02 -10.19 13.21
C GLY A 115 -20.91 -9.86 12.22
N ASN A 116 -19.85 -10.65 12.15
CA ASN A 116 -18.71 -10.37 11.29
C ASN A 116 -18.74 -11.25 10.03
N ALA A 117 -19.18 -10.67 8.91
CA ALA A 117 -19.20 -11.30 7.59
C ALA A 117 -17.96 -10.94 6.74
N SER A 118 -16.86 -10.52 7.39
CA SER A 118 -15.64 -10.12 6.68
C SER A 118 -15.02 -11.28 5.92
N MET A 119 -14.49 -10.98 4.75
CA MET A 119 -13.85 -11.96 3.87
C MET A 119 -12.36 -11.68 3.79
N LYS A 120 -11.55 -12.72 3.97
CA LYS A 120 -10.13 -12.70 3.65
C LYS A 120 -9.96 -12.97 2.15
N LEU A 121 -9.19 -12.13 1.46
CA LEU A 121 -8.75 -12.32 0.08
C LEU A 121 -7.23 -12.52 0.07
N GLU A 122 -6.78 -13.69 -0.38
CA GLU A 122 -5.38 -14.10 -0.46
C GLU A 122 -4.71 -13.65 -1.76
N ARG A 123 -3.39 -13.41 -1.67
CA ARG A 123 -2.52 -13.13 -2.82
C ARG A 123 -3.04 -11.98 -3.68
N GLY A 124 -3.14 -10.77 -3.15
CA GLY A 124 -3.67 -9.59 -3.84
C GLY A 124 -3.02 -9.35 -5.20
N ARG A 125 -3.83 -9.00 -6.20
CA ARG A 125 -3.45 -8.75 -7.60
C ARG A 125 -4.02 -7.44 -8.09
N ALA A 126 -3.41 -6.88 -9.14
CA ALA A 126 -3.90 -5.67 -9.78
C ALA A 126 -5.35 -5.82 -10.25
N GLU A 127 -5.72 -6.99 -10.79
CA GLU A 127 -7.10 -7.24 -11.23
C GLU A 127 -8.12 -7.28 -10.09
N ASP A 128 -7.69 -7.41 -8.83
CA ASP A 128 -8.62 -7.45 -7.70
C ASP A 128 -9.18 -6.05 -7.37
N ALA A 129 -8.52 -4.96 -7.79
CA ALA A 129 -8.99 -3.61 -7.53
C ALA A 129 -10.38 -3.34 -8.14
N GLY A 130 -11.23 -2.62 -7.42
CA GLY A 130 -12.61 -2.31 -7.80
C GLY A 130 -13.56 -2.28 -6.60
N GLN A 131 -14.86 -2.15 -6.85
CA GLN A 131 -15.86 -2.13 -5.78
C GLN A 131 -16.41 -3.52 -5.49
N TYR A 132 -16.58 -3.79 -4.20
CA TYR A 132 -17.12 -5.05 -3.68
C TYR A 132 -18.37 -4.77 -2.87
N LYS A 133 -19.39 -5.60 -3.07
CA LYS A 133 -20.66 -5.57 -2.35
C LYS A 133 -20.71 -6.75 -1.38
N CYS A 134 -20.97 -6.46 -0.11
CA CYS A 134 -21.31 -7.45 0.89
C CYS A 134 -22.83 -7.43 1.09
N PHE A 135 -23.52 -8.48 0.66
CA PHE A 135 -24.93 -8.71 0.95
C PHE A 135 -25.06 -9.73 2.07
N VAL A 136 -25.87 -9.41 3.09
CA VAL A 136 -26.17 -10.32 4.19
C VAL A 136 -27.68 -10.39 4.37
N SER A 137 -28.20 -11.61 4.55
CA SER A 137 -29.61 -11.84 4.86
C SER A 137 -29.77 -12.97 5.87
N ASN A 138 -30.75 -12.85 6.75
CA ASN A 138 -31.19 -13.89 7.68
C ASN A 138 -32.69 -13.68 7.98
N ILE A 139 -33.21 -14.41 8.96
CA ILE A 139 -34.62 -14.28 9.38
C ILE A 139 -35.00 -12.90 9.96
N LYS A 140 -34.02 -12.07 10.34
CA LYS A 140 -34.22 -10.72 10.90
C LYS A 140 -34.29 -9.66 9.81
N GLY A 141 -33.79 -9.95 8.61
CA GLY A 141 -33.84 -9.04 7.47
C GLY A 141 -32.71 -9.27 6.47
N SER A 142 -32.55 -8.30 5.58
CA SER A 142 -31.49 -8.28 4.59
C SER A 142 -31.02 -6.85 4.38
N ASP A 143 -29.72 -6.67 4.21
CA ASP A 143 -29.13 -5.40 3.83
C ASP A 143 -27.83 -5.66 3.06
N GLN A 144 -27.29 -4.62 2.44
CA GLN A 144 -26.01 -4.67 1.75
C GLN A 144 -25.25 -3.37 1.89
N ASP A 145 -23.94 -3.45 1.79
CA ASP A 145 -23.07 -2.29 1.72
C ASP A 145 -21.87 -2.57 0.81
N THR A 146 -21.22 -1.50 0.37
CA THR A 146 -20.15 -1.55 -0.64
C THR A 146 -18.87 -0.91 -0.14
N LEU A 147 -17.73 -1.54 -0.44
CA LEU A 147 -16.40 -0.99 -0.18
C LEU A 147 -15.57 -0.93 -1.46
N SER A 148 -14.60 -0.02 -1.48
CA SER A 148 -13.61 0.07 -2.55
C SER A 148 -12.33 -0.65 -2.17
N LEU A 149 -11.85 -1.55 -3.04
CA LEU A 149 -10.54 -2.19 -2.92
C LEU A 149 -9.59 -1.54 -3.93
N ILE A 150 -8.48 -1.02 -3.46
CA ILE A 150 -7.39 -0.50 -4.28
C ILE A 150 -6.20 -1.44 -4.22
N PHE A 151 -5.28 -1.33 -5.18
CA PHE A 151 -4.14 -2.23 -5.28
C PHE A 151 -2.83 -1.45 -5.19
N ALA A 152 -1.87 -1.99 -4.45
CA ALA A 152 -0.53 -1.44 -4.31
C ALA A 152 0.53 -2.53 -4.14
N ALA A 153 1.77 -2.19 -4.45
CA ALA A 153 2.93 -3.06 -4.23
C ALA A 153 4.11 -2.21 -3.76
N PHE A 154 4.78 -2.68 -2.70
CA PHE A 154 6.02 -2.06 -2.26
C PHE A 154 7.07 -2.12 -3.37
N TYR A 155 7.81 -1.04 -3.55
CA TYR A 155 9.00 -1.05 -4.37
C TYR A 155 10.08 -1.84 -3.63
N LYS A 156 10.66 -2.83 -4.31
CA LYS A 156 11.78 -3.62 -3.77
C LYS A 156 13.03 -2.76 -3.67
N GLU A 157 14.02 -3.26 -2.93
CA GLU A 157 15.37 -2.71 -2.97
C GLU A 157 15.83 -2.56 -4.43
N PRO A 158 16.22 -1.35 -4.86
CA PRO A 158 16.52 -1.12 -6.25
C PRO A 158 17.92 -1.67 -6.60
N ASP A 159 18.00 -2.37 -7.72
CA ASP A 159 19.27 -2.78 -8.30
C ASP A 159 20.00 -1.53 -8.81
N PHE A 160 21.28 -1.42 -8.48
CA PHE A 160 22.09 -0.24 -8.79
C PHE A 160 23.21 -0.58 -9.77
N PHE A 161 23.26 0.17 -10.87
CA PHE A 161 24.25 0.01 -11.91
C PHE A 161 25.02 1.32 -12.12
N ILE A 162 26.32 1.18 -12.36
CA ILE A 162 27.22 2.30 -12.62
C ILE A 162 27.99 2.02 -13.91
N GLN A 163 27.99 2.98 -14.82
CA GLN A 163 28.84 2.98 -16.01
C GLN A 163 29.75 4.21 -15.99
N LEU A 164 31.04 3.98 -15.75
CA LEU A 164 32.04 5.05 -15.82
C LEU A 164 32.30 5.44 -17.28
N ARG A 165 32.46 6.74 -17.52
CA ARG A 165 32.81 7.35 -18.82
C ARG A 165 34.06 8.23 -18.64
N PRO A 166 34.84 8.50 -19.70
CA PRO A 166 36.05 9.32 -19.58
C PRO A 166 35.84 10.70 -18.96
N SER A 167 34.67 11.30 -19.18
CA SER A 167 34.29 12.62 -18.66
C SER A 167 33.19 12.56 -17.61
N GLY A 168 32.84 11.38 -17.07
CA GLY A 168 31.61 11.31 -16.28
C GLY A 168 31.22 9.92 -15.81
N ALA A 169 29.96 9.78 -15.40
CA ALA A 169 29.37 8.51 -15.05
C ALA A 169 27.87 8.50 -15.37
N VAL A 170 27.33 7.31 -15.64
CA VAL A 170 25.90 7.09 -15.74
C VAL A 170 25.49 6.15 -14.61
N PHE A 171 24.52 6.60 -13.83
CA PHE A 171 23.92 5.85 -12.74
C PHE A 171 22.56 5.37 -13.17
N LYS A 172 22.25 4.11 -12.89
CA LYS A 172 20.93 3.55 -13.18
C LYS A 172 20.41 2.80 -11.97
N PHE A 173 19.22 3.15 -11.52
CA PHE A 173 18.44 2.34 -10.58
C PHE A 173 17.32 1.62 -11.32
N GLU A 174 17.14 0.34 -11.00
CA GLU A 174 16.02 -0.45 -11.47
C GLU A 174 15.26 -1.07 -10.29
N THR A 175 13.94 -0.96 -10.27
CA THR A 175 13.10 -1.58 -9.24
C THR A 175 11.69 -1.83 -9.77
N GLN A 176 10.89 -2.58 -9.03
CA GLN A 176 9.54 -2.95 -9.41
C GLN A 176 8.57 -2.66 -8.25
N GLY A 177 7.43 -2.05 -8.53
CA GLY A 177 6.39 -1.72 -7.54
C GLY A 177 5.11 -1.19 -8.18
N TYR A 178 4.14 -0.76 -7.36
CA TYR A 178 2.87 -0.19 -7.83
C TYR A 178 2.24 0.71 -6.74
N PRO A 179 1.55 1.82 -7.08
CA PRO A 179 1.43 2.43 -8.41
C PRO A 179 2.75 3.09 -8.84
N LYS A 180 2.74 3.92 -9.90
CA LYS A 180 3.93 4.71 -10.28
C LYS A 180 4.40 5.55 -9.08
N ALA A 181 5.63 5.34 -8.63
CA ALA A 181 6.26 6.15 -7.59
C ALA A 181 6.70 7.52 -8.10
N SER A 182 6.95 8.45 -7.18
CA SER A 182 7.75 9.63 -7.45
C SER A 182 9.23 9.32 -7.25
N VAL A 183 10.09 9.85 -8.12
CA VAL A 183 11.54 9.65 -8.09
C VAL A 183 12.22 11.01 -8.10
N SER A 184 13.23 11.17 -7.24
CA SER A 184 14.09 12.34 -7.22
C SER A 184 15.55 11.98 -6.95
N TRP A 185 16.44 12.85 -7.44
CA TRP A 185 17.88 12.75 -7.30
C TRP A 185 18.42 14.01 -6.64
N TYR A 186 19.37 13.85 -5.71
CA TYR A 186 20.02 14.96 -5.02
C TYR A 186 21.55 14.84 -5.09
N ASN A 187 22.24 15.98 -5.16
CA ASN A 187 23.69 16.05 -5.04
C ASN A 187 24.14 16.12 -3.57
N GLU A 188 25.43 16.37 -3.34
CA GLU A 188 26.05 16.47 -2.01
C GLU A 188 25.53 17.68 -1.20
N GLU A 189 25.19 18.78 -1.87
CA GLU A 189 24.53 19.93 -1.23
C GLU A 189 23.02 19.72 -0.99
N ASN A 190 22.49 18.53 -1.29
CA ASN A 190 21.07 18.18 -1.22
C ASN A 190 20.19 19.06 -2.13
N GLU A 191 20.75 19.58 -3.22
CA GLU A 191 20.04 20.24 -4.30
C GLU A 191 19.39 19.21 -5.22
N ASP A 192 18.20 19.52 -5.72
CA ASP A 192 17.45 18.65 -6.61
C ASP A 192 18.06 18.67 -8.03
N ILE A 193 18.69 17.56 -8.40
CA ILE A 193 19.30 17.32 -9.71
C ILE A 193 18.46 16.37 -10.56
N SER A 194 17.21 16.08 -10.17
CA SER A 194 16.26 15.28 -10.96
C SER A 194 16.09 15.77 -12.40
N PRO A 195 16.22 17.07 -12.75
CA PRO A 195 16.18 17.52 -14.15
C PRO A 195 17.28 16.95 -15.05
N LEU A 196 18.37 16.42 -14.48
CA LEU A 196 19.45 15.73 -15.21
C LEU A 196 19.19 14.23 -15.37
N SER A 197 18.07 13.73 -14.85
CA SER A 197 17.72 12.32 -14.86
C SER A 197 16.56 12.02 -15.80
N GLU A 198 16.54 10.80 -16.33
CA GLU A 198 15.42 10.24 -17.07
C GLU A 198 14.81 9.10 -16.27
N THR A 199 13.49 9.12 -16.06
CA THR A 199 12.78 8.03 -15.38
C THR A 199 11.74 7.40 -16.30
N LEU A 200 11.86 6.10 -16.50
CA LEU A 200 11.04 5.27 -17.37
C LEU A 200 10.19 4.31 -16.54
N TYR A 201 8.94 4.13 -16.97
CA TYR A 201 8.00 3.18 -16.38
C TYR A 201 7.50 2.23 -17.44
N GLN A 202 7.67 0.93 -17.22
CA GLN A 202 7.14 -0.12 -18.07
C GLN A 202 6.23 -1.03 -17.25
N GLN A 203 5.04 -1.35 -17.78
CA GLN A 203 4.14 -2.28 -17.11
C GLN A 203 4.57 -3.72 -17.40
N SER A 204 4.71 -4.51 -16.35
CA SER A 204 5.03 -5.94 -16.40
C SER A 204 3.75 -6.79 -16.48
N GLY A 205 3.89 -8.05 -16.88
CA GLY A 205 2.76 -8.97 -17.05
C GLY A 205 2.02 -9.33 -15.76
N ASP A 206 2.63 -9.08 -14.60
CA ASP A 206 2.04 -9.20 -13.26
C ASP A 206 1.26 -7.94 -12.81
N GLY A 207 1.17 -6.93 -13.69
CA GLY A 207 0.47 -5.67 -13.43
C GLY A 207 1.31 -4.62 -12.68
N LEU A 208 2.55 -4.93 -12.29
CA LEU A 208 3.43 -4.00 -11.60
C LEU A 208 4.17 -3.09 -12.58
N TYR A 209 4.69 -1.96 -12.09
CA TYR A 209 5.60 -1.09 -12.86
C TYR A 209 7.04 -1.47 -12.60
N LEU A 210 7.75 -1.83 -13.66
CA LEU A 210 9.21 -1.78 -13.72
C LEU A 210 9.62 -0.32 -13.91
N LEU A 211 10.38 0.20 -12.95
CA LEU A 211 10.88 1.56 -12.91
C LEU A 211 12.38 1.52 -13.20
N GLN A 212 12.82 2.33 -14.15
CA GLN A 212 14.23 2.60 -14.39
C GLN A 212 14.48 4.10 -14.28
N SER A 213 15.44 4.51 -13.45
CA SER A 213 15.84 5.92 -13.34
C SER A 213 17.32 6.04 -13.64
N ILE A 214 17.66 6.88 -14.61
CA ILE A 214 19.00 7.05 -15.18
C ILE A 214 19.45 8.49 -14.89
N LEU A 215 20.59 8.66 -14.23
CA LEU A 215 21.21 9.96 -13.99
C LEU A 215 22.57 9.99 -14.71
N GLU A 216 22.75 10.97 -15.59
CA GLU A 216 24.02 11.18 -16.31
C GLU A 216 24.77 12.37 -15.72
N ILE A 217 26.02 12.14 -15.28
CA ILE A 217 26.91 13.18 -14.76
C ILE A 217 28.06 13.38 -15.74
N GLY A 218 28.22 14.62 -16.20
CA GLY A 218 29.23 15.01 -17.21
C GLY A 218 30.51 15.63 -16.65
N ASP A 219 30.65 15.75 -15.33
CA ASP A 219 31.90 16.17 -14.68
C ASP A 219 32.14 15.34 -13.41
N ALA A 220 32.91 14.26 -13.56
CA ALA A 220 33.27 13.40 -12.44
C ALA A 220 34.64 13.76 -11.84
N ASN A 221 35.18 14.96 -12.09
CA ASN A 221 36.55 15.32 -11.67
C ASN A 221 36.76 15.41 -10.15
N ARG A 222 35.69 15.40 -9.35
CA ARG A 222 35.75 15.35 -7.89
C ARG A 222 34.93 14.18 -7.37
N SER A 223 35.33 13.71 -6.18
CA SER A 223 34.49 12.77 -5.46
C SER A 223 33.26 13.51 -4.94
N SER A 224 32.07 13.01 -5.27
CA SER A 224 30.80 13.65 -4.91
C SER A 224 29.78 12.59 -4.54
N SER A 225 28.88 12.94 -3.62
CA SER A 225 27.79 12.07 -3.21
C SER A 225 26.50 12.37 -3.98
N TYR A 226 25.74 11.31 -4.25
CA TYR A 226 24.46 11.39 -4.93
C TYR A 226 23.44 10.57 -4.17
N THR A 227 22.22 11.10 -4.04
CA THR A 227 21.13 10.44 -3.34
C THR A 227 19.95 10.22 -4.27
N PHE A 228 19.62 8.96 -4.50
CA PHE A 228 18.35 8.56 -5.11
C PHE A 228 17.26 8.50 -4.04
N ARG A 229 16.06 8.96 -4.39
CA ARG A 229 14.87 8.87 -3.55
C ARG A 229 13.68 8.42 -4.38
N LEU A 230 12.99 7.40 -3.88
CA LEU A 230 11.75 6.88 -4.42
C LEU A 230 10.67 6.97 -3.36
N ARG A 231 9.46 7.38 -3.74
CA ARG A 231 8.32 7.47 -2.83
C ARG A 231 7.05 6.87 -3.44
N ASN A 232 6.48 5.91 -2.72
CA ASN A 232 5.18 5.30 -2.95
C ASN A 232 4.18 5.91 -1.96
N ASP A 233 3.39 6.87 -2.43
CA ASP A 233 2.43 7.60 -1.61
C ASP A 233 1.30 6.72 -1.08
N GLU A 234 0.88 5.72 -1.86
CA GLU A 234 -0.23 4.81 -1.52
C GLU A 234 0.08 3.96 -0.30
N LEU A 235 1.33 3.52 -0.19
CA LEU A 235 1.80 2.70 0.95
C LEU A 235 2.56 3.52 1.99
N HIS A 236 2.63 4.84 1.83
CA HIS A 236 3.47 5.74 2.65
C HIS A 236 4.90 5.21 2.82
N HIS A 237 5.44 4.61 1.76
CA HIS A 237 6.73 3.92 1.75
C HIS A 237 7.73 4.70 0.90
N SER A 238 8.95 4.85 1.37
CA SER A 238 10.02 5.48 0.61
C SER A 238 11.32 4.68 0.68
N VAL A 239 12.09 4.75 -0.41
CA VAL A 239 13.43 4.18 -0.50
C VAL A 239 14.38 5.33 -0.79
N SER A 240 15.48 5.43 -0.06
CA SER A 240 16.51 6.44 -0.33
C SER A 240 17.89 5.84 -0.21
N ARG A 241 18.73 6.04 -1.23
CA ARG A 241 20.07 5.46 -1.31
C ARG A 241 21.07 6.53 -1.69
N THR A 242 22.08 6.67 -0.85
CA THR A 242 23.20 7.59 -1.08
C THR A 242 24.43 6.77 -1.42
N PHE A 243 25.15 7.19 -2.46
CA PHE A 243 26.41 6.60 -2.88
C PHE A 243 27.41 7.70 -3.22
N VAL A 244 28.70 7.35 -3.19
CA VAL A 244 29.79 8.27 -3.48
C VAL A 244 30.49 7.82 -4.75
N LEU A 245 30.55 8.69 -5.74
CA LEU A 245 31.46 8.51 -6.86
C LEU A 245 32.83 9.00 -6.41
N SER A 246 33.84 8.14 -6.44
CA SER A 246 35.24 8.53 -6.16
C SER A 246 36.13 8.20 -7.35
N ILE A 247 36.92 9.18 -7.80
CA ILE A 247 37.95 8.96 -8.82
C ILE A 247 39.30 8.91 -8.13
N GLU A 248 39.87 7.72 -8.05
CA GLU A 248 41.29 7.57 -7.73
C GLU A 248 42.11 7.83 -8.99
N MET A 249 42.74 9.01 -9.08
CA MET A 249 43.79 9.23 -10.07
C MET A 249 45.02 8.44 -9.62
N LYS A 250 45.34 7.32 -10.31
CA LYS A 250 46.65 6.68 -10.16
C LYS A 250 47.72 7.70 -10.57
N THR A 251 48.43 8.25 -9.59
CA THR A 251 49.49 9.22 -9.81
C THR A 251 50.65 8.57 -10.56
N SER A 252 50.64 8.76 -11.89
CA SER A 252 51.75 8.46 -12.81
C SER A 252 53.08 9.10 -12.36
N GLU A 253 53.02 10.16 -11.57
CA GLU A 253 54.18 10.87 -11.00
C GLU A 253 55.09 9.99 -10.16
N ALA A 254 54.55 9.01 -9.41
CA ALA A 254 55.38 8.09 -8.63
C ALA A 254 56.25 7.20 -9.54
N HIS A 255 55.69 6.73 -10.67
CA HIS A 255 56.41 5.91 -11.64
C HIS A 255 57.42 6.73 -12.46
N ALA A 256 57.11 8.00 -12.76
CA ALA A 256 58.04 8.91 -13.42
C ALA A 256 59.23 9.28 -12.52
N ARG A 257 58.97 9.62 -11.25
CA ARG A 257 60.01 9.91 -10.24
C ARG A 257 60.94 8.73 -10.01
N ASN A 258 60.39 7.51 -9.90
CA ASN A 258 61.20 6.30 -9.70
C ASN A 258 62.08 5.98 -10.93
N ARG A 259 61.58 6.20 -12.15
CA ARG A 259 62.39 6.05 -13.38
C ARG A 259 63.52 7.08 -13.45
N TRP A 260 63.26 8.32 -13.05
CA TRP A 260 64.27 9.39 -13.03
C TRP A 260 65.39 9.11 -12.00
N LEU A 261 65.03 8.64 -10.80
CA LEU A 261 65.99 8.24 -9.77
C LEU A 261 66.89 7.08 -10.23
N LEU A 262 66.33 6.09 -10.93
CA LEU A 262 67.11 4.98 -11.51
C LEU A 262 68.09 5.47 -12.59
N ALA A 263 67.67 6.40 -13.45
CA ALA A 263 68.56 6.97 -14.47
C ALA A 263 69.74 7.75 -13.85
N VAL A 264 69.47 8.58 -12.83
CA VAL A 264 70.52 9.34 -12.12
C VAL A 264 71.50 8.42 -11.41
N THR A 265 71.01 7.37 -10.75
CA THR A 265 71.86 6.41 -10.04
C THR A 265 72.78 5.63 -11.00
N LEU A 266 72.28 5.25 -12.19
CA LEU A 266 73.09 4.63 -13.24
C LEU A 266 74.19 5.57 -13.75
N LEU A 267 73.87 6.84 -14.02
CA LEU A 267 74.86 7.83 -14.49
C LEU A 267 75.96 8.09 -13.45
N ILE A 268 75.61 8.17 -12.17
CA ILE A 268 76.59 8.32 -11.08
C ILE A 268 77.50 7.08 -11.01
N ALA A 269 76.93 5.88 -11.14
CA ALA A 269 77.71 4.64 -11.14
C ALA A 269 78.70 4.58 -12.31
N GLU A 270 78.27 4.94 -13.53
CA GLU A 270 79.14 5.03 -14.69
C GLU A 270 80.29 6.03 -14.48
N PHE A 271 79.98 7.22 -13.95
CA PHE A 271 80.99 8.23 -13.67
C PHE A 271 82.03 7.76 -12.63
N LEU A 272 81.58 7.07 -11.56
CA LEU A 272 82.47 6.50 -10.55
C LEU A 272 83.36 5.40 -11.13
N ILE A 273 82.83 4.54 -12.01
CA ILE A 273 83.62 3.51 -12.70
C ILE A 273 84.70 4.16 -13.57
N ILE A 274 84.36 5.19 -14.35
CA ILE A 274 85.32 5.93 -15.18
C ILE A 274 86.42 6.55 -14.31
N LEU A 275 86.07 7.16 -13.18
CA LEU A 275 87.05 7.74 -12.25
C LEU A 275 88.03 6.70 -11.69
N VAL A 276 87.55 5.50 -11.36
CA VAL A 276 88.39 4.39 -10.88
C VAL A 276 89.33 3.92 -11.99
N LEU A 277 88.83 3.76 -13.22
CA LEU A 277 89.64 3.35 -14.37
C LEU A 277 90.70 4.40 -14.72
N VAL A 278 90.37 5.69 -14.72
CA VAL A 278 91.33 6.77 -14.92
C VAL A 278 92.39 6.75 -13.82
N ARG A 279 92.00 6.62 -12.54
CA ARG A 279 92.98 6.49 -11.45
C ARG A 279 93.87 5.26 -11.55
N ALA A 280 93.40 4.18 -12.17
CA ALA A 280 94.19 2.96 -12.39
C ALA A 280 95.17 3.09 -13.58
N VAL A 281 94.86 3.93 -14.57
CA VAL A 281 95.72 4.18 -15.74
C VAL A 281 96.81 5.22 -15.46
N TYR A 282 96.53 6.19 -14.56
CA TYR A 282 97.45 7.29 -14.23
C TYR A 282 98.22 7.08 -12.91
N LYS A 283 98.27 5.84 -12.39
CA LYS A 283 99.14 5.40 -11.30
C LYS A 283 100.14 4.38 -11.81
#